data_AF-A0A9K3GQ27-F1
#
_entry.id   AF-A0A9K3GQ27-F1
#
_cell.length_a   1.000
_cell.length_b   1.000
_cell.length_c   1.000
_cell.angle_alpha   90.00
_cell.angle_beta   90.00
_cell.angle_gamma   90.00
#
_symmetry.space_group_name_H-M   'P 1'
#
loop_
_entity.id
_entity.type
_entity.pdbx_description
1 polymer ?
#
loop_
_entity_poly.entity_id
_entity_poly.type
_entity_poly.pdbx_seq_one_letter_code
_entity_poly.pdbx_strand_id
1 'polypeptide(L)'
;NKLSDAFPFNLMFETQIGPTGKVRGFLRPETAQGIFVNFKRFLNFNGGKLPMPVAQVGQAFRNEISPRQGVLRVREFTLAEVEHFMATRNDPHP
;
A
#
# COMPACT_ATOMS: atom_id res chain seq x y z
N ASN A 1 13.14 30.90 13.86
CA ASN A 1 13.99 30.80 12.65
C ASN A 1 13.14 30.99 11.41
N LYS A 2 13.66 31.67 10.37
CA LYS A 2 12.98 31.84 9.08
C LYS A 2 12.93 30.49 8.36
N LEU A 3 11.75 30.10 7.86
CA LEU A 3 11.55 28.86 7.11
C LEU A 3 11.94 29.04 5.64
N SER A 4 12.38 27.95 5.01
CA SER A 4 12.56 27.90 3.55
C SER A 4 11.21 27.73 2.85
N ASP A 5 11.22 27.84 1.52
CA ASP A 5 10.05 27.50 0.70
C ASP A 5 9.68 26.02 0.84
N ALA A 6 8.38 25.73 0.70
CA ALA A 6 7.86 24.38 0.76
C ALA A 6 8.20 23.61 -0.53
N PHE A 7 8.53 22.33 -0.39
CA PHE A 7 8.81 21.44 -1.52
C PHE A 7 8.20 20.05 -1.27
N PRO A 8 7.84 19.31 -2.34
CA PRO A 8 7.34 17.95 -2.20
C PRO A 8 8.44 17.00 -1.75
N PHE A 9 8.13 16.14 -0.79
CA PHE A 9 9.03 15.13 -0.27
C PHE A 9 8.39 13.75 -0.41
N ASN A 10 9.09 12.80 -1.05
CA ASN A 10 8.60 11.45 -1.22
C ASN A 10 8.68 10.68 0.11
N LEU A 11 7.52 10.17 0.56
CA LEU A 11 7.41 9.40 1.80
C LEU A 11 7.71 7.90 1.62
N MET A 12 8.13 7.44 0.45
CA MET A 12 8.54 6.05 0.30
C MET A 12 10.01 5.87 0.68
N PHE A 13 10.33 4.78 1.39
CA PHE A 13 11.72 4.38 1.60
C PHE A 13 12.26 3.76 0.33
N GLU A 14 13.26 4.40 -0.25
CA GLU A 14 13.97 3.92 -1.43
C GLU A 14 15.06 2.92 -1.07
N THR A 15 15.23 1.91 -1.91
CA THR A 15 16.32 0.92 -1.81
C THR A 15 16.81 0.52 -3.20
N GLN A 16 17.91 -0.22 -3.26
CA GLN A 16 18.44 -0.82 -4.47
C GLN A 16 18.35 -2.34 -4.38
N ILE A 17 17.77 -2.96 -5.41
CA ILE A 17 17.55 -4.40 -5.48
C ILE A 17 18.70 -5.04 -6.27
N GLY A 18 19.35 -6.01 -5.63
CA GLY A 18 20.46 -6.77 -6.21
C GLY A 18 21.82 -6.03 -6.14
N PRO A 19 22.93 -6.74 -6.44
CA PRO A 19 24.28 -6.25 -6.20
C PRO A 19 24.73 -5.15 -7.18
N THR A 20 24.02 -4.98 -8.30
CA THR A 20 24.41 -4.01 -9.33
C THR A 20 23.94 -2.60 -9.05
N GLY A 21 23.02 -2.41 -8.09
CA GLY A 21 22.43 -1.11 -7.77
C GLY A 21 21.52 -0.53 -8.86
N LYS A 22 21.31 -1.24 -9.98
CA LYS A 22 20.58 -0.73 -11.15
C LYS A 22 19.07 -0.77 -11.00
N VAL A 23 18.55 -1.64 -10.14
CA VAL A 23 17.12 -1.78 -9.93
C VAL A 23 16.73 -0.98 -8.69
N ARG A 24 16.10 0.17 -8.91
CA ARG A 24 15.53 0.97 -7.82
C ARG A 24 14.24 0.31 -7.33
N GLY A 25 14.10 0.18 -6.02
CA GLY A 25 12.92 -0.35 -5.36
C GLY A 25 12.45 0.56 -4.24
N PHE A 26 11.26 0.27 -3.72
CA PHE A 26 10.70 0.96 -2.57
C PHE A 26 10.12 -0.04 -1.58
N LEU A 27 10.23 0.25 -0.29
CA LEU A 27 9.39 -0.42 0.69
C LEU A 27 7.95 0.04 0.47
N ARG A 28 7.01 -0.91 0.48
CA ARG A 28 5.61 -0.64 0.20
C ARG A 28 5.01 0.34 1.24
N PRO A 29 4.32 1.41 0.81
CA PRO A 29 3.68 2.35 1.73
C PRO A 29 2.27 1.93 2.18
N GLU A 30 1.75 0.82 1.62
CA GLU A 30 0.44 0.20 1.86
C GLU A 30 0.48 -1.30 1.48
N THR A 31 -0.58 -2.06 1.73
CA THR A 31 -0.67 -3.49 1.39
C THR A 31 -1.50 -3.76 0.12
N ALA A 32 -2.38 -2.83 -0.28
CA ALA A 32 -3.30 -2.90 -1.41
C ALA A 32 -2.66 -3.21 -2.77
N GLN A 33 -1.50 -2.62 -3.09
CA GLN A 33 -0.82 -2.87 -4.38
C GLN A 33 -0.57 -4.37 -4.65
N GLY A 34 -0.24 -5.13 -3.60
CA GLY A 34 -0.05 -6.58 -3.70
C GLY A 34 -1.32 -7.32 -4.12
N ILE A 35 -2.48 -6.82 -3.70
CA ILE A 35 -3.78 -7.35 -4.06
C ILE A 35 -4.07 -7.04 -5.53
N PHE A 36 -3.86 -5.79 -5.95
CA PHE A 36 -4.14 -5.35 -7.32
C PHE A 36 -3.29 -6.07 -8.37
N VAL A 37 -1.97 -6.20 -8.15
CA VAL A 37 -1.10 -6.90 -9.11
C VAL A 37 -1.45 -8.39 -9.26
N ASN A 38 -2.11 -8.98 -8.25
CA ASN A 38 -2.56 -10.38 -8.27
C ASN A 38 -4.06 -10.54 -8.58
N PHE A 39 -4.76 -9.47 -8.98
CA PHE A 39 -6.21 -9.49 -9.22
C PHE A 39 -6.68 -10.68 -10.06
N LYS A 40 -6.02 -10.97 -11.20
CA LYS A 40 -6.39 -12.09 -12.08
C LYS A 40 -6.33 -13.45 -11.37
N ARG A 41 -5.36 -13.65 -10.47
CA ARG A 41 -5.25 -14.90 -9.70
C ARG A 41 -6.38 -15.03 -8.69
N PHE A 42 -6.70 -13.94 -7.99
CA PHE A 42 -7.83 -13.93 -7.07
C PHE A 42 -9.16 -14.14 -7.79
N LEU A 43 -9.36 -13.47 -8.93
CA LEU A 43 -10.58 -13.63 -9.74
C LEU A 43 -10.75 -15.08 -10.22
N ASN A 44 -9.66 -15.71 -10.68
CA ASN A 44 -9.68 -17.12 -11.06
C ASN A 44 -10.00 -18.03 -9.86
N PHE A 45 -9.45 -17.74 -8.68
CA PHE A 45 -9.76 -18.46 -7.45
C PHE A 45 -11.24 -18.31 -7.05
N ASN A 46 -11.83 -17.14 -7.28
CA ASN A 46 -13.25 -16.88 -7.09
C ASN A 46 -14.14 -17.39 -8.26
N GLY A 47 -13.60 -18.26 -9.13
CA GLY A 47 -14.35 -18.84 -10.26
C GLY A 47 -14.76 -17.82 -11.32
N GLY A 48 -14.05 -16.70 -11.44
CA GLY A 48 -14.36 -15.64 -12.39
C GLY A 48 -15.52 -14.73 -11.98
N LYS A 49 -15.99 -14.82 -10.74
CA LYS A 49 -17.18 -14.11 -10.25
C LYS A 49 -16.82 -12.90 -9.40
N LEU A 50 -17.72 -11.93 -9.39
CA LEU A 50 -17.76 -10.81 -8.44
C LEU A 50 -19.10 -10.91 -7.66
N PRO A 51 -19.20 -10.35 -6.45
CA PRO A 51 -18.16 -9.66 -5.70
C PRO A 51 -17.04 -10.59 -5.22
N MET A 52 -15.86 -10.00 -4.98
CA MET A 52 -14.68 -10.69 -4.51
C MET A 52 -13.93 -9.81 -3.51
N PRO A 53 -14.07 -10.04 -2.19
CA PRO A 53 -13.25 -9.37 -1.19
C PRO A 53 -11.89 -10.09 -1.06
N VAL A 54 -10.80 -9.32 -0.98
CA VAL A 54 -9.46 -9.83 -0.69
C VAL A 54 -8.86 -8.98 0.42
N ALA A 55 -8.35 -9.63 1.46
CA ALA A 55 -7.75 -8.95 2.62
C ALA A 55 -6.25 -9.24 2.72
N GLN A 56 -5.47 -8.27 3.18
CA GLN A 56 -4.07 -8.46 3.51
C GLN A 56 -3.71 -7.74 4.81
N VAL A 57 -3.12 -8.49 5.75
CA VAL A 57 -2.49 -7.96 6.96
C VAL A 57 -0.98 -7.99 6.79
N GLY A 58 -0.30 -6.87 7.01
CA GLY A 58 1.15 -6.83 6.96
C GLY A 58 1.76 -5.47 7.22
N GLN A 59 3.10 -5.42 7.27
CA GLN A 59 3.85 -4.18 7.47
C GLN A 59 3.76 -3.25 6.26
N ALA A 60 3.67 -1.95 6.53
CA ALA A 60 3.81 -0.86 5.58
C ALA A 60 4.80 0.19 6.12
N PHE A 61 5.45 0.90 5.21
CA PHE A 61 6.54 1.82 5.56
C PHE A 61 6.31 3.20 4.95
N ARG A 62 6.36 4.24 5.78
CA ARG A 62 6.25 5.64 5.35
C ARG A 62 7.39 6.44 5.97
N ASN A 63 8.23 7.04 5.14
CA ASN A 63 9.37 7.88 5.51
C ASN A 63 8.88 9.25 6.06
N GLU A 64 8.17 9.19 7.17
CA GLU A 64 7.58 10.34 7.85
C GLU A 64 8.67 11.35 8.23
N ILE A 65 8.46 12.61 7.83
CA ILE A 65 9.41 13.71 7.97
C ILE A 65 9.62 14.03 9.45
N SER A 66 8.54 14.02 10.23
CA SER A 66 8.59 14.28 11.67
C SER A 66 7.68 13.30 12.43
N PRO A 67 8.21 12.12 12.82
CA PRO A 67 7.50 11.16 13.68
C PRO A 67 7.17 11.79 15.04
N ARG A 68 5.91 11.78 15.44
CA ARG A 68 5.39 12.44 16.66
C ARG A 68 4.20 11.67 17.21
N GLN A 69 3.86 11.91 18.48
CA GLN A 69 2.66 11.35 19.12
C GLN A 69 2.64 9.80 19.20
N GLY A 70 3.80 9.19 19.46
CA GLY A 70 3.91 7.74 19.67
C GLY A 70 3.43 6.96 18.45
N VAL A 71 2.47 6.06 18.65
CA VAL A 71 1.94 5.16 17.63
C VAL A 71 1.14 5.84 16.52
N LEU A 72 0.78 7.12 16.66
CA LEU A 72 -0.03 7.83 15.66
C LEU A 72 0.75 8.22 14.40
N ARG A 73 2.05 8.52 14.51
CA ARG A 73 2.91 8.84 13.35
C ARG A 73 4.25 8.13 13.47
N VAL A 74 4.31 6.94 12.90
CA VAL A 74 5.48 6.07 12.87
C VAL A 74 5.93 5.79 11.43
N ARG A 75 7.14 5.24 11.28
CA ARG A 75 7.71 4.93 9.96
C ARG A 75 7.47 3.50 9.48
N GLU A 76 7.13 2.60 10.39
CA GLU A 76 6.79 1.20 10.15
C GLU A 76 5.57 0.87 11.02
N PHE A 77 4.57 0.24 10.42
CA PHE A 77 3.34 -0.14 11.11
C PHE A 77 2.61 -1.27 10.38
N THR A 78 1.84 -2.04 11.15
CA THR A 78 0.96 -3.07 10.61
C THR A 78 -0.34 -2.45 10.09
N LEU A 79 -0.70 -2.79 8.86
CA LEU A 79 -2.00 -2.48 8.25
C LEU A 79 -2.79 -3.76 8.01
N ALA A 80 -4.10 -3.66 8.13
CA ALA A 80 -5.06 -4.64 7.66
C ALA A 80 -5.95 -3.94 6.62
N GLU A 81 -5.80 -4.28 5.35
CA GLU A 81 -6.54 -3.68 4.24
C GLU A 81 -7.43 -4.73 3.58
N VAL A 82 -8.59 -4.29 3.08
CA VAL A 82 -9.56 -5.13 2.36
C VAL A 82 -9.92 -4.43 1.06
N GLU A 83 -9.65 -5.09 -0.06
CA GLU A 83 -10.08 -4.64 -1.38
C GLU A 83 -11.33 -5.42 -1.77
N HIS A 84 -12.46 -4.72 -1.83
CA HIS A 84 -13.74 -5.31 -2.23
C HIS A 84 -14.01 -5.02 -3.70
N PHE A 85 -13.74 -6.00 -4.57
CA PHE A 85 -14.02 -5.91 -6.00
C PHE A 85 -15.50 -6.20 -6.27
N MET A 86 -16.19 -5.30 -6.98
CA MET A 86 -17.62 -5.40 -7.28
C MET A 86 -17.89 -5.11 -8.77
N ALA A 87 -18.93 -5.70 -9.33
CA ALA A 87 -19.45 -5.29 -10.62
C ALA A 87 -20.11 -3.90 -10.48
N THR A 88 -19.99 -3.03 -11.48
CA THR A 88 -20.41 -1.62 -11.33
C THR A 88 -21.92 -1.45 -11.15
N ARG A 89 -22.26 -0.56 -10.21
CA ARG A 89 -23.52 0.20 -10.00
C ARG A 89 -24.80 -0.61 -9.72
N ASN A 90 -24.93 -1.03 -8.45
CA ASN A 90 -26.13 -1.54 -7.75
C ASN A 90 -26.08 -3.00 -7.29
N ASP A 91 -24.92 -3.49 -6.84
CA ASP A 91 -24.91 -4.62 -5.90
C ASP A 91 -24.97 -4.05 -4.47
N PRO A 92 -26.16 -3.92 -3.84
CA PRO A 92 -26.20 -3.72 -2.39
C PRO A 92 -25.47 -4.89 -1.73
N HIS A 93 -24.70 -4.60 -0.68
CA HIS A 93 -24.32 -5.66 0.24
C HIS A 93 -25.62 -6.33 0.70
N PRO A 94 -25.77 -7.67 0.58
CA PRO A 94 -26.95 -8.35 1.09
C PRO A 94 -27.15 -8.12 2.59
#